data_AF-A0A821K9W4-F1
#
_entry.id   AF-A0A821K9W4-F1
#
_cell.length_a   1.000
_cell.length_b   1.000
_cell.length_c   1.000
_cell.angle_alpha   90.00
_cell.angle_beta   90.00
_cell.angle_gamma   90.00
#
_symmetry.space_group_name_H-M   'P 1'
#
loop_
_entity.id
_entity.type
_entity.pdbx_description
1 polymer ?
#
loop_
_entity_poly.entity_id
_entity_poly.type
_entity_poly.pdbx_seq_one_letter_code
_entity_poly.pdbx_strand_id
1 'polypeptide(L)'
;EAWVTGNVVLIADLLTGGYFIENIPYWLKCWIKWLSFYKYAYDACIQLLFMGENLYECVNGNYIDQCKNNTNGTFNGTDALQYFKVDFSIAFNFLVLFGIFIVFRVSGYISLRFIKHHDGRS
;
A
#
# COMPACT_ATOMS: atom_id res chain seq x y z
N GLU A 1 -18.22 -17.98 8.36
CA GLU A 1 -17.11 -17.91 7.38
C GLU A 1 -16.23 -16.66 7.51
N ALA A 2 -15.42 -16.53 8.57
CA ALA A 2 -14.56 -15.35 8.78
C ALA A 2 -13.47 -15.17 7.69
N TRP A 3 -13.07 -16.26 7.05
CA TRP A 3 -12.08 -16.28 5.98
C TRP A 3 -12.59 -15.55 4.71
N VAL A 4 -13.87 -15.69 4.36
CA VAL A 4 -14.45 -15.03 3.18
C VAL A 4 -14.40 -13.51 3.37
N THR A 5 -14.87 -13.03 4.52
CA THR A 5 -14.84 -11.61 4.84
C THR A 5 -13.43 -11.06 4.83
N GLY A 6 -12.45 -11.80 5.38
CA GLY A 6 -11.04 -11.40 5.35
C GLY A 6 -10.50 -11.26 3.92
N ASN A 7 -10.79 -12.21 3.04
CA ASN A 7 -10.33 -12.15 1.65
C ASN A 7 -10.95 -10.98 0.87
N VAL A 8 -12.25 -10.73 1.05
CA VAL A 8 -12.93 -9.61 0.39
C VAL A 8 -12.33 -8.28 0.81
N VAL A 9 -12.02 -8.10 2.10
CA VAL A 9 -11.38 -6.89 2.63
C VAL A 9 -9.97 -6.73 2.03
N LEU A 10 -9.16 -7.80 1.99
CA LEU A 10 -7.81 -7.75 1.42
C LEU A 10 -7.81 -7.39 -0.07
N ILE A 11 -8.73 -7.95 -0.85
CA ILE A 11 -8.86 -7.64 -2.28
C ILE A 11 -9.34 -6.20 -2.47
N ALA A 12 -10.27 -5.73 -1.64
CA ALA A 12 -10.70 -4.34 -1.66
C ALA A 12 -9.51 -3.41 -1.39
N ASP A 13 -8.72 -3.65 -0.35
CA ASP A 13 -7.53 -2.85 -0.03
C ASP A 13 -6.48 -2.84 -1.16
N LEU A 14 -6.28 -3.98 -1.82
CA LEU A 14 -5.38 -4.10 -2.99
C LEU A 14 -5.84 -3.19 -4.14
N LEU A 15 -7.15 -3.21 -4.47
CA LEU A 15 -7.72 -2.41 -5.55
C LEU A 15 -7.58 -0.90 -5.27
N THR A 16 -7.76 -0.52 -4.00
CA THR A 16 -7.66 0.88 -3.57
C THR A 16 -6.26 1.37 -3.24
N GLY A 17 -5.24 0.51 -3.34
CA GLY A 17 -3.83 0.85 -3.13
C GLY A 17 -3.26 1.90 -4.10
N GLY A 18 -4.01 2.30 -5.13
CA GLY A 18 -3.65 3.40 -6.04
C GLY A 18 -3.09 2.95 -7.40
N TYR A 19 -2.97 1.64 -7.64
CA TYR A 19 -2.49 1.09 -8.91
C TYR A 19 -3.60 0.93 -9.97
N PHE A 20 -4.81 0.50 -9.57
CA PHE A 20 -5.85 0.10 -10.51
C PHE A 20 -6.88 1.19 -10.86
N ILE A 21 -7.05 2.23 -10.02
CA ILE A 21 -8.09 3.24 -10.20
C ILE A 21 -7.50 4.64 -10.01
N GLU A 22 -7.31 5.35 -11.12
CA GLU A 22 -6.71 6.68 -11.13
C GLU A 22 -7.73 7.82 -10.90
N ASN A 23 -9.00 7.57 -11.20
CA ASN A 23 -10.11 8.53 -11.08
C ASN A 23 -11.08 8.14 -9.95
N ILE A 24 -10.63 8.31 -8.70
CA ILE A 24 -11.48 8.09 -7.52
C ILE A 24 -12.06 9.45 -7.05
N PRO A 25 -13.38 9.56 -6.82
CA PRO A 25 -13.97 10.79 -6.30
C PRO A 25 -13.36 11.19 -4.95
N TYR A 26 -13.16 12.51 -4.74
CA TYR A 26 -12.40 13.08 -3.61
C TYR A 26 -12.85 12.56 -2.24
N TRP A 27 -14.17 12.40 -2.06
CA TRP A 27 -14.74 11.91 -0.81
C TRP A 27 -14.25 10.49 -0.49
N LEU A 28 -14.29 9.57 -1.47
CA LEU A 28 -13.84 8.19 -1.28
C LEU A 28 -12.33 8.14 -1.01
N LYS A 29 -11.55 9.01 -1.68
CA LYS A 29 -10.09 9.10 -1.51
C LYS A 29 -9.71 9.47 -0.07
N CYS A 30 -10.48 10.31 0.61
CA CYS A 30 -10.25 10.63 2.02
C CYS A 30 -10.43 9.41 2.94
N TRP A 31 -11.46 8.59 2.72
CA TRP A 31 -11.74 7.43 3.59
C TRP A 31 -10.81 6.25 3.31
N ILE A 32 -10.57 5.98 2.03
CA ILE A 32 -9.73 4.87 1.58
C ILE A 32 -8.26 5.07 1.95
N LYS A 33 -7.76 6.32 1.88
CA LYS A 33 -6.36 6.62 2.18
C LYS A 33 -5.98 6.22 3.62
N TRP A 34 -6.93 6.23 4.54
CA TRP A 34 -6.72 5.79 5.92
C TRP A 34 -6.91 4.28 6.13
N LEU A 35 -7.66 3.60 5.26
CA LEU A 35 -7.97 2.18 5.41
C LEU A 35 -6.91 1.26 4.80
N SER A 36 -6.35 1.63 3.64
CA SER A 36 -5.43 0.75 2.90
C SER A 36 -4.00 0.80 3.44
N PHE A 37 -3.74 -0.03 4.45
CA PHE A 37 -2.38 -0.44 4.82
C PHE A 37 -1.56 -0.88 3.60
N TYR A 38 -2.23 -1.46 2.59
CA TYR A 38 -1.64 -1.91 1.35
C TYR A 38 -0.95 -0.77 0.58
N LYS A 39 -1.53 0.44 0.55
CA LYS A 39 -0.91 1.59 -0.11
C LYS A 39 0.43 1.95 0.54
N TYR A 40 0.44 2.07 1.87
CA TYR A 40 1.66 2.41 2.62
C TYR A 40 2.75 1.33 2.49
N ALA A 41 2.35 0.05 2.49
CA ALA A 41 3.25 -1.07 2.26
C ALA A 41 3.85 -1.06 0.85
N TYR A 42 3.01 -0.84 -0.17
CA TYR A 42 3.44 -0.74 -1.57
C TYR A 42 4.42 0.42 -1.78
N ASP A 43 4.06 1.61 -1.28
CA ASP A 43 4.90 2.81 -1.37
C ASP A 43 6.26 2.58 -0.68
N ALA A 44 6.29 1.91 0.48
CA ALA A 44 7.53 1.53 1.16
C ALA A 44 8.36 0.51 0.38
N CYS A 45 7.73 -0.52 -0.21
CA CYS A 45 8.43 -1.52 -1.01
C CYS A 45 9.08 -0.91 -2.27
N ILE A 46 8.37 -0.04 -2.98
CA ILE A 46 8.90 0.63 -4.17
C ILE A 46 10.04 1.58 -3.80
N GLN A 47 9.90 2.31 -2.69
CA GLN A 47 11.00 3.13 -2.17
C GLN A 47 12.23 2.32 -1.78
N LEU A 48 12.06 1.12 -1.22
CA LEU A 48 13.18 0.23 -0.92
C LEU A 48 13.80 -0.36 -2.19
N LEU A 49 12.99 -0.73 -3.18
CA LEU A 49 13.45 -1.31 -4.45
C LEU A 49 14.29 -0.30 -5.24
N PHE A 50 13.83 0.95 -5.31
CA PHE A 50 14.52 2.03 -6.00
C PHE A 50 15.40 2.87 -5.06
N MET A 51 15.72 2.35 -3.86
CA MET A 51 16.60 3.06 -2.92
C MET A 51 18.04 3.06 -3.44
N GLY A 52 18.61 4.25 -3.60
CA GLY A 52 19.98 4.45 -4.09
C GLY A 52 20.03 5.05 -5.49
N GLU A 53 21.23 5.49 -5.90
CA GLU A 53 21.48 6.10 -7.21
C GLU A 53 21.81 5.04 -8.28
N ASN A 54 21.02 3.97 -8.32
CA ASN A 54 21.20 2.93 -9.33
C ASN A 54 20.58 3.37 -10.65
N LEU A 55 21.35 3.19 -11.74
CA LEU A 55 20.89 3.41 -13.10
C LEU A 55 20.23 2.13 -13.61
N TYR A 56 18.99 2.27 -14.08
CA TYR A 56 18.21 1.18 -14.66
C TYR A 56 18.15 1.34 -16.18
N GLU A 57 18.32 0.24 -16.92
CA GLU A 57 18.19 0.26 -18.37
C GLU A 57 16.72 0.31 -18.78
N CYS A 58 16.41 1.16 -19.75
CA CYS A 58 15.13 1.17 -20.42
C CYS A 58 14.95 -0.13 -21.19
N VAL A 59 13.87 -0.87 -20.94
CA VAL A 59 13.49 -2.04 -21.74
C VAL A 59 12.10 -1.83 -22.29
N ASN A 60 11.99 -1.48 -23.57
CA ASN A 60 10.71 -1.27 -24.27
C ASN A 60 9.76 -0.28 -23.57
N GLY A 61 10.29 0.74 -22.88
CA GLY A 61 9.52 1.60 -21.99
C GLY A 61 8.89 2.81 -22.67
N ASN A 62 7.56 2.89 -22.69
CA ASN A 62 6.81 4.11 -23.06
C ASN A 62 6.30 4.92 -21.85
N TYR A 63 6.49 4.38 -20.65
CA TYR A 63 5.88 4.85 -19.40
C TYR A 63 6.71 5.91 -18.68
N ILE A 64 8.03 5.84 -18.83
CA ILE A 64 9.00 6.81 -18.31
C ILE A 64 9.42 7.69 -19.48
N ASP A 65 9.27 9.00 -19.33
CA ASP A 65 9.53 9.96 -20.43
C ASP A 65 10.95 9.83 -21.00
N GLN A 66 11.94 9.49 -20.17
CA GLN A 66 13.33 9.25 -20.57
C GLN A 66 13.50 8.01 -21.47
N CYS A 67 12.66 7.00 -21.32
CA CYS A 67 12.70 5.77 -22.13
C CYS A 67 11.87 5.87 -23.42
N LYS A 68 10.98 6.86 -23.52
CA LYS A 68 10.00 7.00 -24.62
C LYS A 68 10.64 7.16 -26.00
N ASN A 69 11.77 7.87 -26.07
CA ASN A 69 12.50 8.12 -27.32
C ASN A 69 13.84 7.37 -27.39
N ASN A 70 14.24 6.67 -26.33
CA ASN A 70 15.51 5.96 -26.25
C ASN A 70 15.31 4.58 -25.59
N THR A 71 15.13 3.56 -26.42
CA THR A 71 14.91 2.18 -25.98
C THR A 71 16.12 1.54 -25.31
N ASN A 72 17.31 2.15 -25.43
CA ASN A 72 18.55 1.70 -24.81
C ASN A 72 19.08 2.74 -23.80
N GLY A 73 18.24 3.69 -23.39
CA GLY A 73 18.59 4.70 -22.40
C GLY A 73 18.71 4.12 -20.99
N THR A 74 19.21 4.93 -20.07
CA THR A 74 19.18 4.64 -18.63
C THR A 74 18.33 5.68 -17.92
N PHE A 75 17.64 5.28 -16.85
CA PHE A 75 16.87 6.15 -15.98
C PHE A 75 17.26 5.96 -14.52
N ASN A 76 17.04 6.96 -13.68
CA ASN A 76 17.35 6.89 -12.26
C ASN A 76 16.15 6.33 -11.46
N GLY A 77 16.41 5.71 -10.31
CA GLY A 77 15.36 5.23 -9.40
C GLY A 77 14.38 6.34 -8.97
N THR A 78 14.82 7.60 -8.91
CA THR A 78 13.97 8.76 -8.62
C THR A 78 12.89 8.99 -9.68
N ASP A 79 13.20 8.73 -10.95
CA ASP A 79 12.24 8.92 -12.05
C ASP A 79 11.17 7.84 -12.02
N ALA A 80 11.54 6.61 -11.64
CA ALA A 80 10.57 5.55 -11.36
C ALA A 80 9.68 5.87 -10.15
N LEU A 81 10.26 6.42 -9.07
CA LEU A 81 9.50 6.83 -7.88
C LEU A 81 8.47 7.92 -8.19
N GLN A 82 8.82 8.87 -9.07
CA GLN A 82 7.90 9.90 -9.53
C GLN A 82 6.77 9.31 -10.37
N TYR A 83 7.04 8.32 -11.23
CA TYR A 83 6.03 7.63 -12.01
C TYR A 83 4.99 6.91 -11.12
N PHE A 84 5.45 6.24 -10.05
CA PHE A 84 4.55 5.57 -9.09
C PHE A 84 3.81 6.53 -8.14
N LYS A 85 4.02 7.85 -8.25
CA LYS A 85 3.39 8.89 -7.43
C LYS A 85 3.52 8.63 -5.93
N VAL A 86 4.74 8.27 -5.51
CA VAL A 86 4.98 8.00 -4.09
C VAL A 86 4.88 9.31 -3.30
N ASP A 87 3.82 9.44 -2.49
CA ASP A 87 3.45 10.68 -1.80
C ASP A 87 4.29 10.95 -0.53
N PHE A 88 4.74 9.91 0.18
CA PHE A 88 5.26 10.01 1.54
C PHE A 88 6.63 9.39 1.72
N SER A 89 7.40 9.89 2.70
CA SER A 89 8.70 9.34 3.09
C SER A 89 8.58 7.90 3.63
N ILE A 90 9.60 7.09 3.38
CA ILE A 90 9.71 5.69 3.81
C ILE A 90 9.43 5.55 5.31
N ALA A 91 9.96 6.46 6.11
CA ALA A 91 9.83 6.44 7.57
C ALA A 91 8.37 6.66 8.01
N PHE A 92 7.64 7.53 7.31
CA PHE A 92 6.23 7.77 7.59
C PHE A 92 5.38 6.56 7.21
N ASN A 93 5.66 5.93 6.07
CA ASN A 93 4.98 4.71 5.64
C ASN A 93 5.16 3.59 6.69
N PHE A 94 6.39 3.37 7.18
CA PHE A 94 6.66 2.40 8.24
C PHE A 94 5.96 2.72 9.57
N LEU A 95 5.94 3.99 9.96
CA LEU A 95 5.25 4.43 11.18
C LEU A 95 3.75 4.12 11.11
N VAL A 96 3.11 4.44 9.99
CA VAL A 96 1.69 4.17 9.78
C VAL A 96 1.40 2.66 9.81
N LEU A 97 2.22 1.85 9.13
CA LEU A 97 2.10 0.39 9.14
C LEU A 97 2.21 -0.18 10.56
N PHE A 98 3.17 0.32 11.35
CA PHE A 98 3.33 -0.09 12.74
C PHE A 98 2.12 0.32 13.59
N GLY A 99 1.59 1.52 13.37
CA GLY A 99 0.35 1.99 14.01
C GLY A 99 -0.84 1.07 13.71
N ILE A 100 -1.03 0.72 12.44
CA ILE A 100 -2.11 -0.19 12.01
C ILE A 100 -1.93 -1.58 12.64
N PHE A 101 -0.70 -2.11 12.71
CA PHE A 101 -0.42 -3.38 13.38
C PHE A 101 -0.83 -3.35 14.85
N ILE A 102 -0.50 -2.28 15.58
CA ILE A 102 -0.92 -2.10 16.98
C ILE A 102 -2.45 -2.06 17.07
N VAL A 103 -3.12 -1.30 16.20
CA VAL A 103 -4.59 -1.19 16.19
C VAL A 103 -5.26 -2.55 16.00
N PHE A 104 -4.80 -3.36 15.04
CA PHE A 104 -5.34 -4.72 14.83
C PHE A 104 -5.07 -5.66 16.01
N ARG A 105 -3.90 -5.53 16.66
CA ARG A 105 -3.59 -6.33 17.86
C ARG A 105 -4.45 -5.94 19.04
N VAL A 106 -4.65 -4.65 19.26
CA VAL A 106 -5.51 -4.12 20.33
C VAL A 106 -6.97 -4.47 20.07
N SER A 107 -7.47 -4.35 18.84
CA SER A 107 -8.85 -4.74 18.51
C SER A 107 -9.09 -6.24 18.72
N GLY A 108 -8.12 -7.08 18.33
CA GLY A 108 -8.16 -8.52 18.62
C GLY A 108 -8.15 -8.80 20.13
N TYR A 109 -7.29 -8.13 20.89
CA TYR A 109 -7.23 -8.26 22.35
C TYR A 109 -8.52 -7.80 23.03
N ILE A 110 -9.09 -6.68 22.61
CA ILE A 110 -10.39 -6.17 23.09
C ILE A 110 -11.48 -7.18 22.76
N SER A 111 -11.53 -7.68 21.52
CA SER A 111 -12.53 -8.68 21.11
C SER A 111 -12.45 -9.92 22.00
N LEU A 112 -11.25 -10.45 22.23
CA LEU A 112 -11.02 -11.60 23.11
C LEU A 112 -11.34 -11.29 24.59
N ARG A 113 -11.07 -10.08 25.05
CA ARG A 113 -11.33 -9.66 26.43
C ARG A 113 -12.82 -9.43 26.72
N PHE A 114 -13.58 -8.94 25.73
CA PHE A 114 -15.00 -8.62 25.89
C PHE A 114 -15.94 -9.73 25.41
N ILE A 115 -15.46 -10.69 24.62
CA ILE A 115 -16.15 -11.97 24.43
C ILE A 115 -16.08 -12.71 25.77
N LYS A 116 -17.04 -12.42 26.62
CA LYS A 116 -17.31 -13.16 27.83
C LYS A 116 -17.79 -14.54 27.38
N HIS A 117 -17.14 -15.60 27.87
CA HIS A 117 -17.66 -16.96 27.74
C HIS A 117 -19.09 -16.94 28.30
N HIS A 118 -20.11 -16.94 27.44
CA HIS A 118 -21.43 -17.42 27.80
C HIS A 118 -21.29 -18.95 27.85
N ASP A 119 -20.55 -19.44 28.86
CA ASP A 119 -20.66 -20.83 29.27
C ASP A 119 -22.10 -21.02 29.68
N GLY A 120 -22.86 -21.70 28.81
CA GLY A 120 -24.16 -22.23 29.14
C GLY A 120 -24.02 -23.17 30.32
N ARG A 121 -24.19 -22.64 31.53
CA ARG A 121 -24.84 -23.38 32.59
C ARG A 121 -26.30 -23.00 32.56
N SER A 122 -27.05 -23.81 31.81
CA SER A 122 -28.42 -24.19 32.16
C SER A 122 -28.52 -24.56 33.63
#